data_AF-A0A819YHE6-F1
#
_entry.id   AF-A0A819YHE6-F1
#
_cell.length_a   1.000
_cell.length_b   1.000
_cell.length_c   1.000
_cell.angle_alpha   90.00
_cell.angle_beta   90.00
_cell.angle_gamma   90.00
#
_symmetry.space_group_name_H-M   'P 1'
#
loop_
_entity.id
_entity.type
_entity.pdbx_description
1 polymer ?
#
loop_
_entity_poly.entity_id
_entity_poly.type
_entity_poly.pdbx_seq_one_letter_code
_entity_poly.pdbx_strand_id
1 'polypeptide(L)'
;MPLKLIIFTIIVLLESSNAASTTEECTTKPSVCASNGFCFKNSDNSSACQKSCPSGWKCNNGDIVCSIPVEKMIKEVAQIKQNDVVYGFALNQLCIARLGCQHKQSLDNPSWFDNILNAFIEPYVQKNGNWSDVIKQCHAQYSYIPILGKYLCQEKMAEYHITFDLKNAVNKNGCGTQRDWDTIGNFLVDCIKEAHIGIPFGESYAISEVFRNRNNVRETCMKTRQENGLQMVF
;
A
#
# COMPACT_ATOMS: atom_id res chain seq x y z
N MET A 1 18.62 37.82 -9.50
CA MET A 1 18.60 36.36 -9.72
C MET A 1 17.22 35.83 -9.31
N PRO A 2 16.27 35.62 -10.23
CA PRO A 2 14.93 35.17 -9.85
C PRO A 2 14.54 33.84 -10.51
N LEU A 3 13.92 32.92 -9.77
CA LEU A 3 12.88 31.96 -10.23
C LEU A 3 12.30 31.27 -8.97
N LYS A 4 11.22 31.81 -8.37
CA LYS A 4 9.80 31.39 -8.55
C LYS A 4 9.61 29.89 -8.25
N LEU A 5 9.10 29.50 -7.08
CA LEU A 5 7.66 29.46 -6.72
C LEU A 5 6.80 28.85 -7.85
N ILE A 6 6.54 27.54 -7.80
CA ILE A 6 5.47 26.89 -8.57
C ILE A 6 4.72 25.89 -7.69
N ILE A 7 3.47 26.25 -7.45
CA ILE A 7 2.32 25.44 -7.04
C ILE A 7 1.72 24.85 -8.34
N PHE A 8 1.44 23.53 -8.41
CA PHE A 8 0.46 22.90 -9.34
C PHE A 8 0.18 21.49 -8.78
N THR A 9 -0.98 21.15 -8.21
CA THR A 9 -2.34 20.96 -8.77
C THR A 9 -2.46 19.83 -9.79
N ILE A 10 -3.20 18.80 -9.38
CA ILE A 10 -3.71 17.59 -10.05
C ILE A 10 -4.41 17.91 -11.37
N ILE A 11 -4.12 17.13 -12.44
CA ILE A 11 -5.09 16.82 -13.52
C ILE A 11 -4.96 15.35 -13.93
N VAL A 12 -6.08 14.66 -13.80
CA VAL A 12 -6.42 13.31 -14.29
C VAL A 12 -6.62 13.36 -15.80
N LEU A 13 -6.03 12.43 -16.56
CA LEU A 13 -6.59 12.01 -17.85
C LEU A 13 -6.54 10.50 -18.01
N LEU A 14 -7.70 9.99 -18.41
CA LEU A 14 -8.09 8.62 -18.66
C LEU A 14 -7.60 8.18 -20.04
N GLU A 15 -7.10 6.95 -20.17
CA GLU A 15 -7.34 6.15 -21.37
C GLU A 15 -7.68 4.70 -21.00
N SER A 16 -8.53 4.15 -21.86
CA SER A 16 -9.42 3.01 -21.70
C SER A 16 -8.77 1.65 -21.93
N SER A 17 -9.23 0.64 -21.20
CA SER A 17 -9.27 -0.74 -21.72
C SER A 17 -10.56 -1.43 -21.31
N ASN A 18 -11.18 -2.08 -22.29
CA ASN A 18 -12.45 -2.78 -22.19
C ASN A 18 -12.32 -4.00 -21.28
N ALA A 19 -13.16 -4.09 -20.25
CA ALA A 19 -13.38 -5.32 -19.50
C ALA A 19 -14.84 -5.75 -19.67
N ALA A 20 -15.04 -6.98 -20.14
CA ALA A 20 -16.34 -7.59 -20.34
C ALA A 20 -17.07 -7.77 -19.00
N SER A 21 -18.33 -7.31 -18.95
CA SER A 21 -19.20 -7.40 -17.78
C SER A 21 -20.06 -8.65 -17.85
N THR A 22 -20.10 -9.43 -16.78
CA THR A 22 -21.21 -10.36 -16.50
C THR A 22 -22.38 -9.54 -15.92
N THR A 23 -23.55 -9.66 -16.52
CA THR A 23 -24.75 -8.86 -16.24
C THR A 23 -25.67 -9.57 -15.24
N GLU A 24 -25.93 -8.95 -14.09
CA GLU A 24 -27.15 -9.19 -13.31
C GLU A 24 -28.03 -7.95 -13.40
N GLU A 25 -29.26 -8.12 -13.92
CA GLU A 25 -30.20 -7.03 -14.18
C GLU A 25 -30.76 -6.43 -12.89
N CYS A 26 -30.56 -5.12 -12.68
CA CYS A 26 -31.25 -4.37 -11.63
C CYS A 26 -32.68 -4.08 -12.05
N THR A 27 -33.60 -5.02 -11.86
CA THR A 27 -35.03 -4.77 -12.02
C THR A 27 -35.73 -4.75 -10.67
N THR A 28 -36.11 -3.54 -10.24
CA THR A 28 -37.20 -3.21 -9.27
C THR A 28 -36.98 -3.23 -7.75
N LYS A 29 -35.78 -3.37 -7.19
CA LYS A 29 -35.54 -3.06 -5.75
C LYS A 29 -34.21 -2.33 -5.48
N PRO A 30 -34.22 -1.19 -4.76
CA PRO A 30 -33.00 -0.50 -4.29
C PRO A 30 -32.11 -1.34 -3.35
N SER A 31 -32.56 -2.52 -2.93
CA SER A 31 -31.87 -3.41 -1.99
C SER A 31 -30.85 -4.36 -2.63
N VAL A 32 -30.66 -4.34 -3.96
CA VAL A 32 -29.77 -5.28 -4.66
C VAL A 32 -28.33 -4.77 -4.75
N CYS A 33 -28.10 -3.45 -4.76
CA CYS A 33 -26.75 -2.93 -4.56
C CYS A 33 -26.44 -3.00 -3.05
N ALA A 34 -25.44 -3.80 -2.66
CA ALA A 34 -24.92 -3.83 -1.29
C ALA A 34 -24.75 -2.40 -0.74
N SER A 35 -24.95 -2.20 0.56
CA SER A 35 -25.25 -0.95 1.29
C SER A 35 -24.47 0.35 0.96
N ASN A 36 -23.46 0.32 0.10
CA ASN A 36 -22.64 1.45 -0.35
C ASN A 36 -22.49 1.53 -1.89
N GLY A 37 -23.48 1.06 -2.67
CA GLY A 37 -23.47 1.08 -4.14
C GLY A 37 -24.42 2.11 -4.75
N PHE A 38 -23.97 2.75 -5.84
CA PHE A 38 -24.80 3.56 -6.72
C PHE A 38 -25.22 2.72 -7.93
N CYS A 39 -26.52 2.71 -8.25
CA CYS A 39 -27.02 2.11 -9.48
C CYS A 39 -27.04 3.18 -10.58
N PHE A 40 -26.50 2.87 -11.75
CA PHE A 40 -26.58 3.74 -12.92
C PHE A 40 -26.99 2.94 -14.15
N LYS A 41 -27.59 3.62 -15.13
CA LYS A 41 -27.95 3.05 -16.42
C LYS A 41 -26.86 3.36 -17.45
N ASN A 42 -26.42 2.34 -18.16
CA ASN A 42 -25.54 2.46 -19.31
C ASN A 42 -26.29 2.98 -20.54
N SER A 43 -25.54 3.36 -21.57
CA SER A 43 -26.06 3.85 -22.86
C SER A 43 -26.87 2.80 -23.63
N ASP A 44 -26.70 1.52 -23.33
CA ASP A 44 -27.46 0.39 -23.87
C ASP A 44 -28.70 0.03 -23.04
N ASN A 45 -29.11 0.90 -22.10
CA ASN A 45 -30.19 0.67 -21.14
C ASN A 45 -29.97 -0.47 -20.13
N SER A 46 -28.77 -1.07 -20.08
CA SER A 46 -28.42 -2.00 -18.99
C SER A 46 -28.22 -1.23 -17.68
N SER A 47 -28.55 -1.84 -16.55
CA SER A 47 -28.33 -1.26 -15.22
C SER A 47 -27.10 -1.91 -14.59
N ALA A 48 -26.19 -1.11 -14.04
CA ALA A 48 -25.00 -1.57 -13.33
C ALA A 48 -24.95 -0.99 -11.91
N CYS A 49 -24.53 -1.82 -10.93
CA CYS A 49 -24.18 -1.33 -9.59
C CYS A 49 -22.69 -0.95 -9.57
N GLN A 50 -22.36 0.32 -9.36
CA GLN A 50 -21.01 0.75 -9.00
C GLN A 50 -20.92 0.95 -7.50
N LYS A 51 -20.04 0.23 -6.81
CA LYS A 51 -19.68 0.58 -5.43
C LYS A 51 -18.86 1.86 -5.47
N SER A 52 -19.26 2.88 -4.71
CA SER A 52 -18.48 4.12 -4.64
C SER A 52 -17.18 3.86 -3.90
N CYS A 53 -16.07 4.06 -4.60
CA CYS A 53 -14.75 4.17 -3.99
C CYS A 53 -14.54 5.62 -3.51
N PRO A 54 -13.56 5.88 -2.63
CA PRO A 54 -13.15 7.24 -2.28
C PRO A 54 -12.97 8.10 -3.52
N SER A 55 -13.28 9.39 -3.42
CA SER A 55 -13.26 10.34 -4.52
C SER A 55 -11.98 10.21 -5.37
N GLY A 56 -12.15 9.93 -6.67
CA GLY A 56 -11.08 9.80 -7.65
C GLY A 56 -10.72 8.36 -8.08
N TRP A 57 -11.36 7.32 -7.52
CA TRP A 57 -11.02 5.93 -7.81
C TRP A 57 -12.09 5.22 -8.66
N LYS A 58 -11.66 4.53 -9.73
CA LYS A 58 -12.45 3.50 -10.41
C LYS A 58 -12.00 2.13 -9.91
N CYS A 59 -12.73 1.56 -8.97
CA CYS A 59 -12.53 0.16 -8.63
C CYS A 59 -13.28 -0.70 -9.66
N ASN A 60 -12.62 -1.72 -10.21
CA ASN A 60 -13.34 -2.78 -10.91
C ASN A 60 -14.31 -3.43 -9.91
N ASN A 61 -15.55 -3.66 -10.34
CA ASN A 61 -16.69 -4.08 -9.52
C ASN A 61 -16.31 -5.03 -8.36
N GLY A 62 -16.40 -4.56 -7.11
CA GLY A 62 -16.47 -5.42 -5.93
C GLY A 62 -15.27 -5.44 -4.97
N ASP A 63 -14.11 -4.89 -5.34
CA ASP A 63 -12.87 -5.04 -4.56
C ASP A 63 -12.73 -4.03 -3.39
N ILE A 64 -13.69 -4.03 -2.45
CA ILE A 64 -13.68 -3.17 -1.25
C ILE A 64 -12.49 -3.50 -0.33
N VAL A 65 -12.03 -4.76 -0.31
CA VAL A 65 -11.09 -5.24 0.71
C VAL A 65 -9.76 -4.48 0.65
N CYS A 66 -9.25 -4.21 -0.54
CA CYS A 66 -8.00 -3.48 -0.74
C CYS A 66 -8.15 -1.96 -0.50
N SER A 67 -9.35 -1.38 -0.66
CA SER A 67 -9.55 0.07 -0.49
C SER A 67 -9.48 0.51 0.97
N ILE A 68 -9.85 -0.35 1.92
CA ILE A 68 -9.83 -0.05 3.36
C ILE A 68 -8.44 0.35 3.86
N PRO A 69 -7.37 -0.45 3.67
CA PRO A 69 -6.03 -0.05 4.12
C PRO A 69 -5.52 1.20 3.39
N VAL A 70 -5.86 1.40 2.12
CA VAL A 70 -5.53 2.63 1.37
C VAL A 70 -6.19 3.85 2.00
N GLU A 71 -7.48 3.78 2.34
CA GLU A 71 -8.20 4.86 3.00
C GLU A 71 -7.62 5.19 4.39
N LYS A 72 -7.24 4.16 5.15
CA LYS A 72 -6.56 4.33 6.44
C LYS A 72 -5.25 5.09 6.25
N MET A 73 -4.44 4.71 5.27
CA MET A 73 -3.20 5.40 4.94
C MET A 73 -3.41 6.83 4.44
N ILE A 74 -4.46 7.09 3.65
CA ILE A 74 -4.81 8.46 3.22
C ILE A 74 -5.10 9.34 4.44
N LYS A 75 -5.89 8.83 5.40
CA LYS A 75 -6.22 9.56 6.63
C LYS A 75 -4.98 9.79 7.50
N GLU A 76 -4.14 8.77 7.65
CA GLU A 76 -2.87 8.86 8.39
C GLU A 76 -1.96 9.94 7.79
N VAL A 77 -1.69 9.87 6.48
CA VAL A 77 -0.84 10.84 5.77
C VAL A 77 -1.39 12.26 5.89
N ALA A 78 -2.72 12.45 5.83
CA ALA A 78 -3.35 13.76 5.94
C ALA A 78 -3.17 14.42 7.33
N GLN A 79 -2.86 13.63 8.36
CA GLN A 79 -2.62 14.12 9.73
C GLN A 79 -1.15 14.48 9.98
N ILE A 80 -0.24 14.01 9.12
CA ILE A 80 1.20 14.23 9.26
C ILE A 80 1.61 15.50 8.50
N LYS A 81 2.33 16.40 9.16
CA LYS A 81 2.86 17.62 8.50
C LYS A 81 3.93 17.24 7.48
N GLN A 82 3.95 17.91 6.33
CA GLN A 82 4.94 17.62 5.26
C GLN A 82 6.40 17.73 5.70
N ASN A 83 6.69 18.58 6.69
CA ASN A 83 8.04 18.75 7.22
C ASN A 83 8.40 17.74 8.32
N ASP A 84 7.44 16.92 8.76
CA ASP A 84 7.66 15.86 9.74
C ASP A 84 8.62 14.80 9.21
N VAL A 85 9.35 14.17 10.12
CA VAL A 85 10.36 13.15 9.84
C VAL A 85 9.75 11.85 9.38
N VAL A 86 8.50 11.57 9.79
CA VAL A 86 7.78 10.34 9.40
C VAL A 86 7.01 10.49 8.09
N TYR A 87 6.91 11.70 7.53
CA TYR A 87 6.07 11.99 6.36
C TYR A 87 6.49 11.19 5.12
N GLY A 88 7.79 11.12 4.84
CA GLY A 88 8.30 10.37 3.69
C GLY A 88 8.04 8.86 3.79
N PHE A 89 8.11 8.30 5.00
CA PHE A 89 7.74 6.90 5.23
C PHE A 89 6.25 6.68 4.97
N ALA A 90 5.38 7.54 5.51
CA ALA A 90 3.93 7.41 5.36
C ALA A 90 3.50 7.53 3.88
N LEU A 91 4.13 8.42 3.11
CA LEU A 91 3.91 8.53 1.67
C LEU A 91 4.32 7.28 0.91
N ASN A 92 5.48 6.70 1.22
CA ASN A 92 5.90 5.44 0.63
C ASN A 92 4.88 4.32 0.89
N GLN A 93 4.42 4.16 2.13
CA GLN A 93 3.40 3.16 2.46
C GLN A 93 2.08 3.39 1.71
N LEU A 94 1.65 4.65 1.58
CA LEU A 94 0.47 4.98 0.80
C LEU A 94 0.65 4.67 -0.70
N CYS A 95 1.80 4.99 -1.28
CA CYS A 95 2.11 4.66 -2.66
C CYS A 95 2.04 3.14 -2.90
N ILE A 96 2.67 2.35 -2.03
CA ILE A 96 2.72 0.89 -2.14
C ILE A 96 1.30 0.31 -2.04
N ALA A 97 0.51 0.78 -1.08
CA ALA A 97 -0.88 0.36 -0.92
C ALA A 97 -1.71 0.68 -2.19
N ARG A 98 -1.51 1.88 -2.77
CA ARG A 98 -2.22 2.30 -3.98
C ARG A 98 -1.86 1.47 -5.19
N LEU A 99 -0.56 1.36 -5.52
CA LEU A 99 -0.10 0.58 -6.66
C LEU A 99 -0.46 -0.89 -6.51
N GLY A 100 -0.25 -1.46 -5.32
CA GLY A 100 -0.61 -2.83 -5.01
C GLY A 100 -2.09 -3.11 -5.22
N CYS A 101 -2.99 -2.22 -4.76
CA CYS A 101 -4.43 -2.38 -5.00
C CYS A 101 -4.81 -2.18 -6.47
N GLN A 102 -4.22 -1.20 -7.15
CA GLN A 102 -4.49 -0.93 -8.57
C GLN A 102 -4.08 -2.12 -9.45
N HIS A 103 -2.99 -2.80 -9.12
CA HIS A 103 -2.42 -3.89 -9.89
C HIS A 103 -2.63 -5.26 -9.23
N LYS A 104 -3.52 -5.38 -8.24
CA LYS A 104 -3.73 -6.62 -7.48
C LYS A 104 -4.02 -7.84 -8.36
N GLN A 105 -4.70 -7.63 -9.48
CA GLN A 105 -5.07 -8.69 -10.43
C GLN A 105 -3.88 -9.25 -11.22
N SER A 106 -2.69 -8.63 -11.15
CA SER A 106 -1.46 -9.20 -11.71
C SER A 106 -0.70 -10.11 -10.74
N LEU A 107 -1.22 -10.30 -9.53
CA LEU A 107 -0.69 -11.23 -8.53
C LEU A 107 -1.22 -12.64 -8.79
N ASP A 108 -0.43 -13.66 -8.48
CA ASP A 108 -0.87 -15.06 -8.52
C ASP A 108 -1.97 -15.30 -7.45
N ASN A 109 -1.87 -14.62 -6.30
CA ASN A 109 -2.91 -14.65 -5.27
C ASN A 109 -3.38 -13.24 -4.83
N PRO A 110 -4.38 -12.67 -5.51
CA PRO A 110 -5.00 -11.39 -5.15
C PRO A 110 -5.55 -11.36 -3.72
N SER A 111 -6.16 -12.46 -3.25
CA SER A 111 -6.77 -12.53 -1.92
C SER A 111 -5.73 -12.59 -0.79
N TRP A 112 -4.59 -13.24 -1.04
CA TRP A 112 -3.44 -13.22 -0.13
C TRP A 112 -2.95 -11.78 0.04
N PHE A 113 -2.81 -11.03 -1.05
CA PHE A 113 -2.38 -9.63 -0.97
C PHE A 113 -3.33 -8.76 -0.16
N ASP A 114 -4.66 -8.92 -0.33
CA ASP A 114 -5.63 -8.19 0.50
C ASP A 114 -5.39 -8.43 1.99
N ASN A 115 -5.18 -9.69 2.38
CA ASN A 115 -4.95 -10.07 3.78
C ASN A 115 -3.61 -9.55 4.30
N ILE A 116 -2.54 -9.63 3.49
CA ILE A 116 -1.23 -9.09 3.83
C ILE A 116 -1.29 -7.59 3.99
N LEU A 117 -1.85 -6.86 3.01
CA LEU A 117 -1.89 -5.41 3.03
C LEU A 117 -2.64 -4.88 4.25
N ASN A 118 -3.78 -5.48 4.59
CA ASN A 118 -4.54 -5.10 5.79
C ASN A 118 -3.74 -5.38 7.07
N ALA A 119 -3.17 -6.59 7.21
CA ALA A 119 -2.41 -6.97 8.40
C ALA A 119 -1.08 -6.20 8.54
N PHE A 120 -0.51 -5.74 7.42
CA PHE A 120 0.72 -4.98 7.37
C PHE A 120 0.50 -3.51 7.74
N ILE A 121 -0.56 -2.86 7.22
CA ILE A 121 -0.83 -1.43 7.47
C ILE A 121 -1.41 -1.18 8.86
N GLU A 122 -2.23 -2.10 9.38
CA GLU A 122 -2.96 -1.87 10.64
C GLU A 122 -2.05 -1.48 11.82
N PRO A 123 -0.94 -2.18 12.09
CA PRO A 123 -0.07 -1.86 13.23
C PRO A 123 0.48 -0.44 13.15
N TYR A 124 0.85 0.03 11.96
CA TYR A 124 1.37 1.38 11.76
C TYR A 124 0.29 2.43 11.98
N VAL A 125 -0.90 2.27 11.38
CA VAL A 125 -2.00 3.24 11.51
C VAL A 125 -2.49 3.32 12.96
N GLN A 126 -2.66 2.17 13.62
CA GLN A 126 -3.12 2.11 15.01
C GLN A 126 -2.02 2.38 16.04
N LYS A 127 -0.76 2.50 15.61
CA LYS A 127 0.42 2.59 16.49
C LYS A 127 0.54 1.41 17.47
N ASN A 128 0.12 0.22 17.05
CA ASN A 128 0.25 -1.01 17.85
C ASN A 128 1.71 -1.47 17.95
N GLY A 129 2.00 -2.41 18.85
CA GLY A 129 3.37 -2.91 19.02
C GLY A 129 4.30 -1.80 19.50
N ASN A 130 5.45 -1.64 18.85
CA ASN A 130 6.50 -0.70 19.26
C ASN A 130 6.54 0.59 18.42
N TRP A 131 5.50 0.86 17.62
CA TRP A 131 5.46 1.99 16.70
C TRP A 131 5.67 3.34 17.38
N SER A 132 5.11 3.54 18.57
CA SER A 132 5.29 4.78 19.34
C SER A 132 6.75 5.05 19.68
N ASP A 133 7.51 4.03 20.08
CA ASP A 133 8.94 4.19 20.39
C ASP A 133 9.80 4.34 19.13
N VAL A 134 9.44 3.65 18.04
CA VAL A 134 10.11 3.82 16.73
C VAL A 134 9.98 5.27 16.26
N ILE A 135 8.77 5.83 16.30
CA ILE A 135 8.49 7.23 15.92
C ILE A 135 9.20 8.21 16.86
N LYS A 136 9.20 7.95 18.17
CA LYS A 136 9.91 8.80 19.14
C LYS A 136 11.42 8.84 18.87
N GLN A 137 12.03 7.69 18.58
CA GLN A 137 13.46 7.61 18.26
C GLN A 137 13.79 8.33 16.95
N CYS A 138 12.90 8.25 15.96
CA CYS A 138 12.93 9.03 14.73
C CYS A 138 13.04 10.54 14.99
N HIS A 139 12.12 11.10 15.79
CA HIS A 139 12.15 12.53 16.13
C HIS A 139 13.42 12.94 16.90
N ALA A 140 13.89 12.08 17.81
CA ALA A 140 15.13 12.32 18.55
C ALA A 140 16.36 12.37 17.62
N GLN A 141 16.46 11.43 16.66
CA GLN A 141 17.58 11.35 15.73
C GLN A 141 17.61 12.53 14.74
N TYR A 142 16.45 12.97 14.25
CA TYR A 142 16.34 14.15 13.39
C TYR A 142 16.81 15.45 14.07
N SER A 143 16.55 15.58 15.37
CA SER A 143 16.96 16.75 16.14
C SER A 143 18.49 16.92 16.20
N TYR A 144 19.25 15.84 16.00
CA TYR A 144 20.71 15.84 16.04
C TYR A 144 21.36 16.13 14.67
N ILE A 145 20.81 15.60 13.57
CA ILE A 145 21.34 15.81 12.20
C ILE A 145 20.17 15.93 11.22
N PRO A 146 19.67 17.12 10.86
CA PRO A 146 18.38 17.26 10.18
C PRO A 146 18.25 16.54 8.83
N ILE A 147 19.25 16.63 7.94
CA ILE A 147 19.17 16.01 6.61
C ILE A 147 19.28 14.48 6.72
N LEU A 148 20.33 13.98 7.36
CA LEU A 148 20.54 12.54 7.55
C LEU A 148 19.48 11.92 8.47
N GLY A 149 18.96 12.67 9.43
CA GLY A 149 18.01 12.17 10.40
C GLY A 149 16.64 11.85 9.80
N LYS A 150 16.20 12.55 8.73
CA LYS A 150 15.00 12.13 7.98
C LYS A 150 15.20 10.80 7.29
N TYR A 151 16.37 10.61 6.69
CA TYR A 151 16.71 9.38 6.00
C TYR A 151 16.81 8.20 6.97
N LEU A 152 17.61 8.35 8.02
CA LEU A 152 17.81 7.30 9.04
C LEU A 152 16.50 6.98 9.76
N CYS A 153 15.62 7.96 9.94
CA CYS A 153 14.28 7.72 10.45
C CYS A 153 13.46 6.82 9.51
N GLN A 154 13.39 7.16 8.21
CA GLN A 154 12.64 6.36 7.24
C GLN A 154 13.19 4.93 7.12
N GLU A 155 14.51 4.78 7.11
CA GLU A 155 15.20 3.49 7.13
C GLU A 155 14.78 2.66 8.34
N LYS A 156 14.86 3.23 9.54
CA LYS A 156 14.49 2.55 10.80
C LYS A 156 13.01 2.16 10.83
N MET A 157 12.13 3.03 10.36
CA MET A 157 10.70 2.73 10.24
C MET A 157 10.45 1.59 9.25
N ALA A 158 11.11 1.62 8.08
CA ALA A 158 11.01 0.57 7.08
C ALA A 158 11.56 -0.77 7.59
N GLU A 159 12.71 -0.78 8.26
CA GLU A 159 13.28 -1.97 8.88
C GLU A 159 12.30 -2.58 9.89
N TYR A 160 11.77 -1.78 10.81
CA TYR A 160 10.79 -2.26 11.80
C TYR A 160 9.54 -2.81 11.10
N HIS A 161 8.98 -2.08 10.14
CA HIS A 161 7.78 -2.48 9.43
C HIS A 161 7.97 -3.81 8.69
N ILE A 162 9.10 -3.98 8.00
CA ILE A 162 9.39 -5.21 7.25
C ILE A 162 9.68 -6.37 8.22
N THR A 163 10.62 -6.18 9.15
CA THR A 163 11.10 -7.30 9.98
C THR A 163 10.11 -7.73 11.06
N PHE A 164 9.19 -6.84 11.46
CA PHE A 164 8.17 -7.11 12.47
C PHE A 164 6.77 -7.23 11.85
N ASP A 165 6.23 -6.17 11.24
CA ASP A 165 4.83 -6.18 10.79
C ASP A 165 4.62 -7.09 9.57
N LEU A 166 5.47 -6.99 8.54
CA LEU A 166 5.36 -7.87 7.36
C LEU A 166 5.57 -9.32 7.76
N LYS A 167 6.57 -9.60 8.61
CA LYS A 167 6.80 -10.94 9.17
C LYS A 167 5.56 -11.50 9.84
N ASN A 168 4.92 -10.72 10.70
CA ASN A 168 3.69 -11.14 11.38
C ASN A 168 2.53 -11.34 10.38
N ALA A 169 2.40 -10.45 9.40
CA ALA A 169 1.38 -10.55 8.35
C ALA A 169 1.54 -11.82 7.51
N VAL A 170 2.74 -12.14 7.02
CA VAL A 170 2.98 -13.33 6.18
C VAL A 170 2.90 -14.63 6.96
N ASN A 171 3.36 -14.64 8.21
CA ASN A 171 3.24 -15.83 9.06
C ASN A 171 1.77 -16.18 9.32
N LYS A 172 0.92 -15.16 9.50
CA LYS A 172 -0.52 -15.32 9.71
C LYS A 172 -1.28 -15.71 8.45
N ASN A 173 -1.00 -15.07 7.32
CA ASN A 173 -1.85 -15.14 6.12
C ASN A 173 -1.27 -15.99 4.97
N GLY A 174 -0.05 -16.50 5.10
CA GLY A 174 0.63 -17.24 4.05
C GLY A 174 1.85 -16.50 3.50
N CYS A 175 2.76 -17.25 2.87
CA CYS A 175 4.03 -16.69 2.42
C CYS A 175 3.98 -16.15 0.98
N GLY A 176 2.94 -16.43 0.20
CA GLY A 176 2.83 -15.98 -1.20
C GLY A 176 3.80 -16.66 -2.17
N THR A 177 3.51 -16.59 -3.47
CA THR A 177 4.40 -17.12 -4.52
C THR A 177 5.64 -16.24 -4.72
N GLN A 178 6.67 -16.73 -5.41
CA GLN A 178 7.80 -15.84 -5.77
C GLN A 178 7.33 -14.70 -6.69
N ARG A 179 6.40 -14.96 -7.62
CA ARG A 179 5.90 -13.96 -8.56
C ARG A 179 5.13 -12.84 -7.86
N ASP A 180 4.36 -13.16 -6.81
CA ASP A 180 3.70 -12.13 -6.00
C ASP A 180 4.73 -11.19 -5.38
N TRP A 181 5.81 -11.75 -4.83
CA TRP A 181 6.89 -10.96 -4.24
C TRP A 181 7.64 -10.16 -5.30
N ASP A 182 7.89 -10.68 -6.48
CA ASP A 182 8.57 -9.94 -7.55
C ASP A 182 7.70 -8.78 -8.03
N THR A 183 6.41 -9.03 -8.23
CA THR A 183 5.43 -8.00 -8.63
C THR A 183 5.34 -6.87 -7.62
N ILE A 184 5.19 -7.20 -6.33
CA ILE A 184 5.18 -6.20 -5.25
C ILE A 184 6.55 -5.50 -5.16
N GLY A 185 7.63 -6.22 -5.41
CA GLY A 185 8.99 -5.67 -5.48
C GLY A 185 9.10 -4.53 -6.49
N ASN A 186 8.47 -4.66 -7.65
CA ASN A 186 8.44 -3.59 -8.66
C ASN A 186 7.72 -2.34 -8.14
N PHE A 187 6.56 -2.50 -7.47
CA PHE A 187 5.85 -1.38 -6.87
C PHE A 187 6.68 -0.67 -5.79
N LEU A 188 7.43 -1.42 -4.97
CA LEU A 188 8.35 -0.86 -3.98
C LEU A 188 9.42 0.03 -4.63
N VAL A 189 10.02 -0.45 -5.73
CA VAL A 189 11.05 0.31 -6.45
C VAL A 189 10.48 1.62 -6.99
N ASP A 190 9.28 1.59 -7.59
CA ASP A 190 8.66 2.79 -8.15
C ASP A 190 8.30 3.79 -7.04
N CYS A 191 7.72 3.33 -5.94
CA CYS A 191 7.39 4.18 -4.81
C CYS A 191 8.60 4.83 -4.14
N ILE A 192 9.70 4.07 -3.94
CA ILE A 192 10.93 4.61 -3.34
C ILE A 192 11.54 5.71 -4.22
N LYS A 193 11.50 5.54 -5.55
CA LYS A 193 11.97 6.56 -6.52
C LYS A 193 11.09 7.80 -6.51
N GLU A 194 9.77 7.64 -6.46
CA GLU A 194 8.81 8.76 -6.42
C GLU A 194 8.89 9.56 -5.11
N ALA A 195 9.26 8.91 -4.00
CA ALA A 195 9.36 9.58 -2.71
C ALA A 195 10.50 10.62 -2.62
N HIS A 196 11.34 10.75 -3.65
CA HIS A 196 12.43 11.72 -3.75
C HIS A 196 13.21 11.86 -2.44
N ILE A 197 13.73 10.72 -1.96
CA ILE A 197 14.60 10.69 -0.79
C ILE A 197 15.81 11.55 -1.14
N GLY A 198 15.83 12.79 -0.67
CA GLY A 198 16.70 13.90 -1.14
C GLY A 198 18.20 13.75 -0.87
N ILE A 199 18.73 12.52 -0.93
CA ILE A 199 20.13 12.15 -0.81
C ILE A 199 20.57 11.48 -2.11
N PRO A 200 21.53 12.05 -2.85
CA PRO A 200 22.18 11.37 -3.97
C PRO A 200 22.70 10.00 -3.51
N PHE A 201 22.39 8.93 -4.24
CA PHE A 201 22.77 7.53 -3.94
C PHE A 201 21.99 6.83 -2.80
N GLY A 202 21.09 7.53 -2.09
CA GLY A 202 20.29 6.92 -1.02
C GLY A 202 19.25 5.91 -1.52
N GLU A 203 18.72 6.12 -2.72
CA GLU A 203 17.67 5.28 -3.30
C GLU A 203 18.14 3.84 -3.54
N SER A 204 19.30 3.64 -4.17
CA SER A 204 19.83 2.29 -4.45
C SER A 204 20.12 1.51 -3.17
N TYR A 205 20.60 2.18 -2.13
CA TYR A 205 20.83 1.57 -0.83
C TYR A 205 19.50 1.21 -0.15
N ALA A 206 18.54 2.14 -0.11
CA ALA A 206 17.22 1.90 0.46
C ALA A 206 16.51 0.73 -0.23
N ILE A 207 16.55 0.66 -1.56
CA ILE A 207 16.03 -0.47 -2.33
C ILE A 207 16.74 -1.76 -1.92
N SER A 208 18.07 -1.79 -1.88
CA SER A 208 18.83 -2.99 -1.47
C SER A 208 18.44 -3.47 -0.07
N GLU A 209 18.33 -2.57 0.90
CA GLU A 209 17.97 -2.90 2.27
C GLU A 209 16.53 -3.42 2.40
N VAL A 210 15.59 -2.77 1.71
CA VAL A 210 14.19 -3.24 1.64
C VAL A 210 14.12 -4.64 1.03
N PHE A 211 14.85 -4.89 -0.07
CA PHE A 211 14.88 -6.20 -0.73
C PHE A 211 15.56 -7.28 0.12
N ARG A 212 16.65 -6.94 0.80
CA ARG A 212 17.32 -7.84 1.75
C ARG A 212 16.36 -8.27 2.86
N ASN A 213 15.75 -7.30 3.54
CA ASN A 213 14.87 -7.58 4.67
C ASN A 213 13.59 -8.32 4.27
N ARG A 214 12.96 -7.94 3.15
CA ARG A 214 11.73 -8.59 2.69
C ARG A 214 12.00 -10.06 2.28
N ASN A 215 13.12 -10.33 1.60
CA ASN A 215 13.45 -11.69 1.17
C ASN A 215 13.76 -12.58 2.39
N ASN A 216 14.48 -12.06 3.38
CA ASN A 216 14.70 -12.75 4.65
C ASN A 216 13.39 -13.09 5.37
N VAL A 217 12.41 -12.17 5.36
CA VAL A 217 11.07 -12.40 5.92
C VAL A 217 10.34 -13.51 5.18
N ARG A 218 10.37 -13.50 3.84
CA ARG A 218 9.78 -14.56 3.01
C ARG A 218 10.40 -15.91 3.31
N GLU A 219 11.73 -16.01 3.27
CA GLU A 219 12.46 -17.24 3.54
C GLU A 219 12.15 -17.79 4.93
N THR A 220 12.12 -16.90 5.94
CA THR A 220 11.74 -17.27 7.31
C THR A 220 10.32 -17.82 7.37
N CYS A 221 9.35 -17.17 6.70
CA CYS A 221 7.97 -17.64 6.63
C CYS A 221 7.90 -19.05 6.03
N MET A 222 8.55 -19.26 4.88
CA MET A 222 8.57 -20.54 4.17
C MET A 222 9.13 -21.65 5.07
N LYS A 223 10.27 -21.38 5.72
CA LYS A 223 10.92 -22.31 6.65
C LYS A 223 10.04 -22.64 7.85
N THR A 224 9.49 -21.63 8.53
CA THR A 224 8.64 -21.82 9.70
C THR A 224 7.38 -22.62 9.38
N ARG A 225 6.77 -22.44 8.20
CA ARG A 225 5.61 -23.23 7.80
C ARG A 225 5.98 -24.69 7.52
N GLN A 226 7.11 -24.92 6.84
CA GLN A 226 7.61 -26.26 6.56
C GLN A 226 7.93 -27.02 7.86
N GLU A 227 8.63 -26.39 8.81
CA GLU A 227 8.99 -27.00 10.10
C GLU A 227 7.77 -27.35 10.96
N ASN A 228 6.68 -26.57 10.84
CA ASN A 228 5.44 -26.79 11.59
C ASN A 228 4.41 -27.64 10.83
N GLY A 229 4.73 -28.18 9.65
CA GLY A 229 3.81 -28.96 8.83
C GLY A 229 2.58 -28.17 8.34
N LEU A 230 2.68 -26.84 8.28
CA LEU A 230 1.60 -25.97 7.82
C LEU A 230 1.56 -25.96 6.29
N GLN A 231 0.36 -26.00 5.71
CA GLN A 231 0.19 -25.92 4.26
C GLN A 231 0.82 -24.63 3.72
N MET A 232 1.51 -24.72 2.60
CA MET A 232 1.99 -23.53 1.90
C MET A 232 0.79 -22.81 1.29
N VAL A 233 0.42 -21.67 1.88
CA VAL A 233 -0.57 -20.76 1.31
C VAL A 233 0.21 -19.83 0.40
N PHE A 234 0.03 -20.08 -0.89
CA PHE A 234 0.58 -19.31 -2.00
C PHE A 234 -0.51 -18.40 -2.54
#